data_AF-A0A1T2KTD7-F1
#
_entry.id   AF-A0A1T2KTD7-F1
#
_cell.length_a   1.000
_cell.length_b   1.000
_cell.length_c   1.000
_cell.angle_alpha   90.00
_cell.angle_beta   90.00
_cell.angle_gamma   90.00
#
_symmetry.space_group_name_H-M   'P 1'
#
loop_
_entity.id
_entity.type
_entity.pdbx_description
1 polymer ?
#
loop_
_entity_poly.entity_id
_entity_poly.type
_entity_poly.pdbx_seq_one_letter_code
_entity_poly.pdbx_strand_id
1 'polypeptide(L)'
;GGHRPAHPLRSGGRPPAAHLEAIKDNNEPLVDMPLQTSLAMRKGNGPATFTRSSTATYKDQDGVMQTAAIDEPRFEAEGFLHERASYNTCLQSEDFTAVNWVKQGSLDVTGNTDTAPDGNTTADTLDDSQTGVWTAVQQVVTVADDSYTHCFSSFIKKDADESRFPLLRITLAGGTVTVQADVVFNTRTGESATSVDITDHSAEDWNDEYWRVWVTAINNSTGNTPAILAVYPAVKTALVASGYEQDVTGSIVAWGAQFEQIMPFPTSYIPTTTTAVTRSYDRLQISSENNCPAKSEAQTFAITLKAFGQDSVFHQVPLLVKPNGYRLLRLNNGTGENLNFYKSAALQFGDRYKQLRRYVIAMAASPGNTPFLMSGYVDGELVDSVTTAYTDPVEGVDLIHIGSSGSVNQFNGHLSDFRIYAFEAAPEEVRML
;
A
#
# COMPACT_ATOMS: atom_id res chain seq x y z
N GLY A 1 47.13 -71.63 -14.80
CA GLY A 1 46.56 -71.13 -13.54
C GLY A 1 47.25 -69.83 -13.22
N GLY A 2 46.51 -68.72 -13.23
CA GLY A 2 47.09 -67.37 -13.28
C GLY A 2 47.27 -66.67 -11.94
N HIS A 3 47.72 -65.42 -11.99
CA HIS A 3 47.28 -64.37 -11.07
C HIS A 3 47.66 -62.96 -11.55
N ARG A 4 46.62 -62.13 -11.69
CA ARG A 4 46.51 -60.64 -11.57
C ARG A 4 47.23 -59.72 -12.58
N PRO A 5 46.50 -58.80 -13.25
CA PRO A 5 47.07 -57.58 -13.79
C PRO A 5 47.21 -56.50 -12.72
N ALA A 6 48.30 -55.74 -12.80
CA ALA A 6 48.59 -54.57 -11.99
C ALA A 6 47.72 -53.36 -12.38
N HIS A 7 47.24 -52.62 -11.37
CA HIS A 7 46.64 -51.30 -11.53
C HIS A 7 47.69 -50.25 -11.95
N PRO A 8 47.39 -49.36 -12.91
CA PRO A 8 48.03 -48.05 -13.00
C PRO A 8 47.28 -47.03 -12.15
N LEU A 9 48.07 -46.22 -11.45
CA LEU A 9 47.71 -45.15 -10.54
C LEU A 9 46.89 -44.04 -11.22
N ARG A 10 45.78 -43.61 -10.59
CA ARG A 10 45.15 -42.32 -10.87
C ARG A 10 46.07 -41.21 -10.34
N SER A 11 46.86 -40.60 -11.21
CA SER A 11 47.46 -39.29 -10.96
C SER A 11 46.40 -38.20 -11.14
N GLY A 12 46.38 -37.27 -10.19
CA GLY A 12 45.49 -36.12 -10.22
C GLY A 12 45.77 -35.20 -11.41
N GLY A 13 44.70 -34.74 -12.03
CA GLY A 13 44.64 -33.59 -12.91
C GLY A 13 43.27 -32.97 -12.74
N ARG A 14 43.19 -31.96 -11.86
CA ARG A 14 42.01 -31.10 -11.72
C ARG A 14 41.79 -30.45 -13.11
N PRO A 15 40.62 -30.60 -13.75
CA PRO A 15 40.36 -29.88 -15.00
C PRO A 15 40.45 -28.37 -14.72
N PRO A 16 40.96 -27.55 -15.67
CA PRO A 16 41.19 -26.13 -15.44
C PRO A 16 39.88 -25.42 -15.12
N ALA A 17 39.92 -24.54 -14.13
CA ALA A 17 38.84 -23.67 -13.68
C ALA A 17 38.35 -22.64 -14.74
N ALA A 18 38.64 -22.85 -16.03
CA ALA A 18 38.37 -21.91 -17.11
C ALA A 18 37.07 -22.19 -17.89
N HIS A 19 36.33 -23.25 -17.56
CA HIS A 19 35.02 -23.54 -18.19
C HIS A 19 33.80 -23.13 -17.34
N LEU A 20 34.03 -22.51 -16.18
CA LEU A 20 33.00 -21.90 -15.33
C LEU A 20 32.92 -20.37 -15.46
N GLU A 21 33.74 -19.79 -16.34
CA GLU A 21 33.91 -18.33 -16.51
C GLU A 21 33.24 -17.78 -17.78
N ALA A 22 32.67 -18.62 -18.67
CA ALA A 22 32.17 -18.17 -19.98
C ALA A 22 30.63 -18.21 -20.17
N ILE A 23 29.85 -18.55 -19.14
CA ILE A 23 28.36 -18.47 -19.14
C ILE A 23 27.85 -17.58 -17.98
N LYS A 24 28.72 -17.02 -17.14
CA LYS A 24 28.37 -16.11 -16.03
C LYS A 24 28.23 -14.64 -16.44
N ASP A 25 28.55 -14.31 -17.68
CA ASP A 25 28.77 -12.93 -18.11
C ASP A 25 27.51 -12.18 -18.54
N ASN A 26 26.29 -12.63 -18.23
CA ASN A 26 25.10 -11.80 -18.50
C ASN A 26 23.93 -12.00 -17.53
N ASN A 27 24.21 -12.20 -16.22
CA ASN A 27 23.18 -12.04 -15.17
C ASN A 27 22.71 -10.58 -15.01
N GLU A 28 22.99 -9.71 -15.99
CA GLU A 28 22.53 -8.34 -16.00
C GLU A 28 21.03 -8.26 -16.35
N PRO A 29 20.28 -7.37 -15.71
CA PRO A 29 18.88 -7.15 -16.05
C PRO A 29 18.70 -6.60 -17.47
N LEU A 30 17.59 -6.90 -18.13
CA LEU A 30 17.08 -6.16 -19.29
C LEU A 30 16.51 -4.80 -18.87
N VAL A 31 15.83 -4.79 -17.73
CA VAL A 31 15.27 -3.59 -17.09
C VAL A 31 15.78 -3.51 -15.67
N ASP A 32 16.35 -2.37 -15.29
CA ASP A 32 16.72 -2.03 -13.91
C ASP A 32 16.14 -0.67 -13.56
N MET A 33 15.07 -0.68 -12.75
CA MET A 33 14.41 0.49 -12.21
C MET A 33 14.52 0.48 -10.69
N PRO A 34 15.46 1.23 -10.10
CA PRO A 34 15.61 1.28 -8.64
C PRO A 34 14.35 1.79 -7.93
N LEU A 35 13.63 2.75 -8.56
CA LEU A 35 12.39 3.35 -8.05
C LEU A 35 12.50 3.89 -6.62
N GLN A 36 13.68 4.37 -6.22
CA GLN A 36 13.88 4.97 -4.89
C GLN A 36 13.72 6.48 -4.89
N THR A 37 14.22 7.16 -5.92
CA THR A 37 14.20 8.63 -5.98
C THR A 37 13.87 9.17 -7.38
N SER A 38 13.72 8.28 -8.37
CA SER A 38 13.35 8.66 -9.73
C SER A 38 12.81 7.47 -10.52
N LEU A 39 12.17 7.77 -11.65
CA LEU A 39 11.72 6.77 -12.64
C LEU A 39 12.81 6.42 -13.66
N ALA A 40 14.03 6.91 -13.48
CA ALA A 40 15.12 6.65 -14.42
C ALA A 40 15.50 5.16 -14.40
N MET A 41 15.48 4.56 -15.58
CA MET A 41 16.05 3.22 -15.80
C MET A 41 17.57 3.31 -15.79
N ARG A 42 18.24 2.51 -14.94
CA ARG A 42 19.68 2.26 -15.05
C ARG A 42 19.99 1.40 -16.26
N LYS A 43 19.05 0.51 -16.61
CA LYS A 43 19.06 -0.31 -17.82
C LYS A 43 17.63 -0.49 -18.34
N GLY A 44 17.47 -0.46 -19.65
CA GLY A 44 16.17 -0.54 -20.33
C GLY A 44 16.17 0.25 -21.64
N ASN A 45 15.16 0.00 -22.46
CA ASN A 45 14.94 0.64 -23.75
C ASN A 45 13.78 1.63 -23.69
N GLY A 46 13.98 2.83 -24.25
CA GLY A 46 13.00 3.91 -24.23
C GLY A 46 12.87 4.58 -22.85
N PRO A 47 12.00 5.60 -22.72
CA PRO A 47 11.74 6.25 -21.44
C PRO A 47 10.63 5.53 -20.64
N ALA A 48 10.68 5.68 -19.32
CA ALA A 48 9.50 5.47 -18.48
C ALA A 48 8.55 6.65 -18.60
N THR A 49 7.26 6.37 -18.71
CA THR A 49 6.20 7.39 -18.78
C THR A 49 5.34 7.30 -17.54
N PHE A 50 5.17 8.44 -16.87
CA PHE A 50 4.29 8.59 -15.73
C PHE A 50 3.23 9.66 -16.02
N THR A 51 2.00 9.41 -15.58
CA THR A 51 0.91 10.39 -15.65
C THR A 51 0.05 10.35 -14.39
N ARG A 52 -0.37 11.53 -13.92
CA ARG A 52 -1.42 11.72 -12.90
C ARG A 52 -2.07 13.09 -13.12
N SER A 53 -3.37 13.11 -13.41
CA SER A 53 -4.11 14.34 -13.76
C SER A 53 -4.44 15.29 -12.60
N SER A 54 -3.82 15.13 -11.43
CA SER A 54 -4.00 15.98 -10.26
C SER A 54 -2.68 16.13 -9.49
N THR A 55 -2.60 17.12 -8.61
CA THR A 55 -1.59 17.11 -7.55
C THR A 55 -1.87 15.98 -6.56
N ALA A 56 -0.87 15.63 -5.74
CA ALA A 56 -0.98 14.63 -4.69
C ALA A 56 0.07 14.84 -3.61
N THR A 57 -0.24 14.51 -2.36
CA THR A 57 0.71 14.62 -1.25
C THR A 57 1.57 13.36 -1.08
N TYR A 58 2.71 13.47 -0.40
CA TYR A 58 3.56 12.35 0.02
C TYR A 58 4.43 12.79 1.20
N LYS A 59 5.01 11.82 1.90
CA LYS A 59 6.01 12.07 2.95
C LYS A 59 7.41 12.08 2.35
N ASP A 60 8.12 13.19 2.50
CA ASP A 60 9.52 13.26 2.07
C ASP A 60 10.48 12.54 3.03
N GLN A 61 11.78 12.60 2.73
CA GLN A 61 12.82 11.93 3.52
C GLN A 61 13.01 12.54 4.92
N ASP A 62 12.55 13.77 5.13
CA ASP A 62 12.61 14.47 6.41
C ASP A 62 11.32 14.29 7.23
N GLY A 63 10.35 13.53 6.72
CA GLY A 63 9.08 13.26 7.38
C GLY A 63 8.06 14.40 7.26
N VAL A 64 8.29 15.34 6.34
CA VAL A 64 7.38 16.47 6.07
C VAL A 64 6.48 16.11 4.89
N MET A 65 5.22 16.51 4.97
CA MET A 65 4.27 16.33 3.88
C MET A 65 4.56 17.32 2.76
N GLN A 66 4.82 16.80 1.57
CA GLN A 66 5.04 17.58 0.35
C GLN A 66 3.88 17.38 -0.61
N THR A 67 3.73 18.32 -1.56
CA THR A 67 2.79 18.19 -2.69
C THR A 67 3.55 18.02 -3.99
N ALA A 68 3.32 16.90 -4.67
CA ALA A 68 3.78 16.67 -6.03
C ALA A 68 2.81 17.30 -7.05
N ALA A 69 3.37 17.91 -8.10
CA ALA A 69 2.61 18.50 -9.19
C ALA A 69 1.86 17.44 -10.02
N ILE A 70 1.06 17.91 -10.99
CA ILE A 70 0.50 17.04 -12.03
C ILE A 70 1.64 16.35 -12.78
N ASP A 71 1.46 15.07 -13.09
CA ASP A 71 2.45 14.22 -13.76
C ASP A 71 3.81 14.08 -13.03
N GLU A 72 3.89 14.49 -11.76
CA GLU A 72 5.08 14.30 -10.93
C GLU A 72 4.98 13.01 -10.08
N PRO A 73 5.89 12.04 -10.26
CA PRO A 73 5.91 10.82 -9.44
C PRO A 73 6.27 11.13 -7.98
N ARG A 74 5.78 10.32 -7.05
CA ARG A 74 6.02 10.47 -5.61
C ARG A 74 6.93 9.35 -5.10
N PHE A 75 7.87 9.70 -4.23
CA PHE A 75 8.83 8.76 -3.65
C PHE A 75 8.88 8.98 -2.14
N GLU A 76 8.76 7.88 -1.40
CA GLU A 76 8.92 7.83 0.06
C GLU A 76 10.07 6.87 0.40
N ALA A 77 10.35 6.65 1.69
CA ALA A 77 11.48 5.83 2.14
C ALA A 77 11.46 4.40 1.55
N GLU A 78 10.28 3.81 1.36
CA GLU A 78 10.11 2.48 0.78
C GLU A 78 10.19 2.42 -0.76
N GLY A 79 10.17 3.56 -1.45
CA GLY A 79 10.30 3.67 -2.90
C GLY A 79 9.17 4.48 -3.56
N PHE A 80 8.90 4.15 -4.82
CA PHE A 80 7.86 4.79 -5.62
C PHE A 80 6.49 4.53 -5.01
N LEU A 81 5.82 5.60 -4.62
CA LEU A 81 4.46 5.57 -4.11
C LEU A 81 3.48 5.54 -5.29
N HIS A 82 2.70 4.46 -5.37
CA HIS A 82 1.65 4.28 -6.35
C HIS A 82 0.30 4.15 -5.66
N GLU A 83 -0.68 4.93 -6.10
CA GLU A 83 -2.03 4.86 -5.55
C GLU A 83 -3.11 4.93 -6.64
N ARG A 84 -4.24 4.29 -6.37
CA ARG A 84 -5.47 4.44 -7.14
C ARG A 84 -6.09 5.82 -6.93
N ALA A 85 -7.12 6.15 -7.70
CA ALA A 85 -7.85 7.40 -7.49
C ALA A 85 -8.62 7.35 -6.16
N SER A 86 -8.61 8.45 -5.42
CA SER A 86 -9.37 8.58 -4.18
C SER A 86 -9.86 10.01 -4.00
N TYR A 87 -10.73 10.24 -3.04
CA TYR A 87 -11.28 11.56 -2.73
C TYR A 87 -11.55 11.69 -1.24
N ASN A 88 -11.32 12.90 -0.73
CA ASN A 88 -11.68 13.25 0.64
C ASN A 88 -13.03 13.97 0.64
N THR A 89 -13.98 13.44 1.42
CA THR A 89 -15.32 14.03 1.55
C THR A 89 -15.50 14.89 2.80
N CYS A 90 -14.55 14.88 3.73
CA CYS A 90 -14.49 15.93 4.74
C CYS A 90 -14.27 17.27 4.05
N LEU A 91 -15.02 18.29 4.43
CA LEU A 91 -14.76 19.67 4.03
C LEU A 91 -13.99 20.40 5.14
N GLN A 92 -13.25 21.45 4.77
CA GLN A 92 -12.36 22.20 5.67
C GLN A 92 -11.47 21.24 6.47
N SER A 93 -10.78 20.34 5.77
CA SER A 93 -10.08 19.22 6.41
C SER A 93 -8.90 19.64 7.28
N GLU A 94 -8.46 20.88 7.16
CA GLU A 94 -7.36 21.50 7.92
C GLU A 94 -7.84 22.56 8.92
N ASP A 95 -9.15 22.86 8.98
CA ASP A 95 -9.71 23.90 9.85
C ASP A 95 -10.95 23.37 10.58
N PHE A 96 -10.74 22.84 11.77
CA PHE A 96 -11.77 22.37 12.68
C PHE A 96 -12.56 23.52 13.32
N THR A 97 -12.12 24.79 13.22
CA THR A 97 -12.92 25.95 13.67
C THR A 97 -14.11 26.21 12.76
N ALA A 98 -14.03 25.79 11.49
CA ALA A 98 -15.05 26.04 10.48
C ALA A 98 -16.46 25.51 10.84
N VAL A 99 -17.49 26.18 10.30
CA VAL A 99 -18.90 25.96 10.69
C VAL A 99 -19.45 24.57 10.34
N ASN A 100 -18.90 23.92 9.31
CA ASN A 100 -19.27 22.56 8.89
C ASN A 100 -18.80 21.49 9.88
N TRP A 101 -17.84 21.82 10.74
CA TRP A 101 -17.45 21.02 11.88
C TRP A 101 -18.32 21.39 13.09
N VAL A 102 -19.23 20.53 13.47
CA VAL A 102 -20.09 20.70 14.65
C VAL A 102 -19.28 20.44 15.91
N LYS A 103 -19.30 21.37 16.86
CA LYS A 103 -18.68 21.24 18.18
C LYS A 103 -19.69 20.66 19.16
N GLN A 104 -19.65 19.34 19.31
CA GLN A 104 -20.47 18.61 20.27
C GLN A 104 -19.95 18.82 21.69
N GLY A 105 -20.85 18.88 22.68
CA GLY A 105 -20.46 18.91 24.09
C GLY A 105 -19.82 20.22 24.53
N SER A 106 -19.99 21.32 23.79
CA SER A 106 -19.30 22.59 24.03
C SER A 106 -17.77 22.48 23.89
N LEU A 107 -17.28 21.65 22.96
CA LEU A 107 -15.86 21.59 22.61
C LEU A 107 -15.34 22.99 22.24
N ASP A 108 -14.26 23.40 22.88
CA ASP A 108 -13.53 24.60 22.50
C ASP A 108 -12.49 24.25 21.43
N VAL A 109 -12.54 24.94 20.28
CA VAL A 109 -11.60 24.74 19.17
C VAL A 109 -10.83 26.02 18.93
N THR A 110 -9.51 25.96 19.09
CA THR A 110 -8.60 27.07 18.80
C THR A 110 -7.81 26.73 17.54
N GLY A 111 -7.96 27.56 16.50
CA GLY A 111 -7.35 27.29 15.20
C GLY A 111 -5.88 27.68 15.12
N ASN A 112 -5.11 26.99 14.26
CA ASN A 112 -3.73 27.33 13.90
C ASN A 112 -2.78 27.48 15.11
N THR A 113 -2.86 26.57 16.07
CA THR A 113 -2.08 26.60 17.32
C THR A 113 -0.73 25.92 17.22
N ASP A 114 -0.52 25.05 16.22
CA ASP A 114 0.72 24.29 16.07
C ASP A 114 1.09 24.04 14.60
N THR A 115 2.33 23.61 14.37
CA THR A 115 2.85 23.23 13.05
C THR A 115 2.29 21.87 12.65
N ALA A 116 1.54 21.84 11.56
CA ALA A 116 0.95 20.66 10.97
C ALA A 116 1.98 19.79 10.22
N PRO A 117 1.62 18.55 9.82
CA PRO A 117 2.48 17.65 9.05
C PRO A 117 3.07 18.22 7.74
N ASP A 118 2.46 19.25 7.16
CA ASP A 118 2.94 19.94 5.95
C ASP A 118 3.96 21.06 6.24
N GLY A 119 4.29 21.28 7.51
CA GLY A 119 5.22 22.31 7.97
C GLY A 119 4.61 23.70 8.15
N ASN A 120 3.30 23.88 7.91
CA ASN A 120 2.61 25.15 8.14
C ASN A 120 1.97 25.19 9.52
N THR A 121 1.80 26.37 10.12
CA THR A 121 1.08 26.51 11.39
C THR A 121 -0.43 26.52 11.16
N THR A 122 -1.00 25.35 10.92
CA THR A 122 -2.43 25.15 10.60
C THR A 122 -3.10 24.06 11.43
N ALA A 123 -2.38 23.39 12.33
CA ALA A 123 -3.00 22.41 13.22
C ALA A 123 -3.81 23.10 14.32
N ASP A 124 -4.93 22.51 14.71
CA ASP A 124 -5.88 23.10 15.66
C ASP A 124 -5.83 22.38 17.00
N THR A 125 -6.04 23.11 18.09
CA THR A 125 -6.26 22.53 19.42
C THR A 125 -7.75 22.27 19.64
N LEU A 126 -8.09 21.03 19.98
CA LEU A 126 -9.41 20.60 20.41
C LEU A 126 -9.37 20.41 21.93
N ASP A 127 -10.11 21.22 22.68
CA ASP A 127 -10.10 21.21 24.16
C ASP A 127 -11.46 20.80 24.73
N ASP A 128 -11.48 19.65 25.41
CA ASP A 128 -12.64 19.20 26.17
C ASP A 128 -12.50 19.61 27.64
N SER A 129 -13.32 20.57 28.03
CA SER A 129 -13.41 21.11 29.38
C SER A 129 -14.59 20.52 30.18
N GLN A 130 -15.33 19.56 29.62
CA GLN A 130 -16.56 19.03 30.21
C GLN A 130 -16.38 17.62 30.76
N THR A 131 -16.83 17.38 31.99
CA THR A 131 -16.93 16.03 32.57
C THR A 131 -18.35 15.50 32.43
N GLY A 132 -18.52 14.23 32.14
CA GLY A 132 -19.83 13.59 32.01
C GLY A 132 -20.54 13.90 30.70
N VAL A 133 -19.82 14.40 29.68
CA VAL A 133 -20.38 14.82 28.40
C VAL A 133 -19.48 14.36 27.26
N TRP A 134 -20.08 13.75 26.24
CA TRP A 134 -19.40 13.48 24.98
C TRP A 134 -19.05 14.78 24.24
N THR A 135 -17.77 15.11 24.22
CA THR A 135 -17.24 16.33 23.59
C THR A 135 -16.40 15.97 22.36
N ALA A 136 -16.75 16.51 21.20
CA ALA A 136 -16.09 16.20 19.93
C ALA A 136 -16.25 17.29 18.89
N VAL A 137 -15.35 17.27 17.92
CA VAL A 137 -15.58 17.92 16.63
C VAL A 137 -16.07 16.86 15.64
N GLN A 138 -17.16 17.14 14.94
CA GLN A 138 -17.77 16.16 14.02
C GLN A 138 -18.28 16.78 12.72
N GLN A 139 -18.26 15.99 11.65
CA GLN A 139 -18.86 16.34 10.38
C GLN A 139 -19.72 15.17 9.88
N VAL A 140 -20.87 15.49 9.30
CA VAL A 140 -21.76 14.50 8.70
C VAL A 140 -21.61 14.56 7.19
N VAL A 141 -21.30 13.43 6.58
CA VAL A 141 -21.18 13.28 5.12
C VAL A 141 -22.15 12.22 4.62
N THR A 142 -22.57 12.34 3.37
CA THR A 142 -23.45 11.34 2.75
C THR A 142 -22.62 10.19 2.18
N VAL A 143 -23.04 8.97 2.47
CA VAL A 143 -22.55 7.72 1.89
C VAL A 143 -23.69 7.00 1.17
N ALA A 144 -23.35 6.10 0.25
CA ALA A 144 -24.33 5.18 -0.32
C ALA A 144 -24.73 4.13 0.73
N ASP A 145 -25.96 3.63 0.65
CA ASP A 145 -26.35 2.42 1.36
C ASP A 145 -25.75 1.21 0.61
N ASP A 146 -24.59 0.77 1.08
CA ASP A 146 -23.76 -0.24 0.41
C ASP A 146 -23.19 -1.26 1.41
N SER A 147 -22.30 -2.12 0.94
CA SER A 147 -21.59 -3.14 1.76
C SER A 147 -20.07 -2.96 1.71
N TYR A 148 -19.61 -1.73 1.49
CA TYR A 148 -18.19 -1.45 1.31
C TYR A 148 -17.55 -0.90 2.59
N THR A 149 -16.22 -1.09 2.68
CA THR A 149 -15.41 -0.50 3.74
C THR A 149 -15.12 0.96 3.44
N HIS A 150 -15.30 1.84 4.42
CA HIS A 150 -14.91 3.25 4.36
C HIS A 150 -13.80 3.54 5.38
N CYS A 151 -12.94 4.51 5.10
CA CYS A 151 -11.82 4.88 5.96
C CYS A 151 -11.94 6.33 6.42
N PHE A 152 -11.83 6.56 7.73
CA PHE A 152 -11.66 7.89 8.32
C PHE A 152 -10.29 8.00 8.97
N SER A 153 -9.57 9.07 8.69
CA SER A 153 -8.24 9.35 9.22
C SER A 153 -8.08 10.80 9.66
N SER A 154 -7.19 11.06 10.61
CA SER A 154 -6.74 12.39 11.01
C SER A 154 -5.33 12.31 11.59
N PHE A 155 -4.57 13.39 11.46
CA PHE A 155 -3.25 13.54 12.07
C PHE A 155 -3.42 14.10 13.47
N ILE A 156 -2.93 13.39 14.48
CA ILE A 156 -2.97 13.83 15.88
C ILE A 156 -1.54 13.95 16.40
N LYS A 157 -1.22 15.10 16.98
CA LYS A 157 0.12 15.38 17.50
C LYS A 157 0.41 14.44 18.68
N LYS A 158 1.66 13.97 18.77
CA LYS A 158 2.16 13.19 19.89
C LYS A 158 2.29 14.10 21.12
N ASP A 159 2.02 13.54 22.29
CA ASP A 159 2.25 14.19 23.57
C ASP A 159 2.56 13.14 24.65
N ALA A 160 2.75 13.59 25.89
CA ALA A 160 3.06 12.73 27.02
C ALA A 160 1.87 12.57 27.99
N ASP A 161 0.68 13.04 27.62
CA ASP A 161 -0.49 13.00 28.50
C ASP A 161 -1.18 11.64 28.43
N GLU A 162 -1.02 10.86 29.50
CA GLU A 162 -1.67 9.55 29.66
C GLU A 162 -2.87 9.62 30.62
N SER A 163 -3.29 10.83 31.02
CA SER A 163 -4.53 11.04 31.77
C SER A 163 -5.77 11.07 30.88
N ARG A 164 -5.59 11.25 29.57
CA ARG A 164 -6.66 11.25 28.57
C ARG A 164 -6.25 10.56 27.28
N PHE A 165 -7.19 9.83 26.70
CA PHE A 165 -7.03 9.18 25.40
C PHE A 165 -8.00 9.74 24.37
N PRO A 166 -7.53 10.29 23.24
CA PRO A 166 -8.40 10.65 22.13
C PRO A 166 -9.01 9.45 21.42
N LEU A 167 -10.15 9.69 20.78
CA LEU A 167 -10.92 8.70 20.04
C LEU A 167 -11.30 9.22 18.65
N LEU A 168 -11.17 8.37 17.64
CA LEU A 168 -11.63 8.59 16.28
C LEU A 168 -12.82 7.66 15.99
N ARG A 169 -13.93 8.21 15.48
CA ARG A 169 -15.20 7.48 15.27
C ARG A 169 -15.73 7.62 13.85
N ILE A 170 -16.21 6.51 13.31
CA ILE A 170 -17.17 6.46 12.20
C ILE A 170 -18.50 5.92 12.76
N THR A 171 -19.59 6.66 12.54
CA THR A 171 -20.95 6.15 12.75
C THR A 171 -21.72 6.19 11.44
N LEU A 172 -22.10 5.02 10.92
CA LEU A 172 -23.00 4.88 9.77
C LEU A 172 -24.42 4.66 10.31
N ALA A 173 -25.31 5.62 10.09
CA ALA A 173 -26.62 5.69 10.74
C ALA A 173 -27.79 5.80 9.74
N GLY A 174 -29.03 5.77 10.24
CA GLY A 174 -30.25 5.96 9.43
C GLY A 174 -30.89 4.66 8.91
N GLY A 175 -30.13 3.57 8.88
CA GLY A 175 -30.62 2.23 8.59
C GLY A 175 -31.23 1.51 9.79
N THR A 176 -31.53 0.22 9.61
CA THR A 176 -32.10 -0.63 10.68
C THR A 176 -31.09 -0.90 11.80
N VAL A 177 -29.81 -1.04 11.44
CA VAL A 177 -28.70 -1.27 12.39
C VAL A 177 -27.63 -0.23 12.14
N THR A 178 -27.35 0.60 13.14
CA THR A 178 -26.21 1.54 13.10
C THR A 178 -24.90 0.78 13.21
N VAL A 179 -23.91 1.18 12.43
CA VAL A 179 -22.52 0.68 12.53
C VAL A 179 -21.69 1.74 13.23
N GLN A 180 -20.98 1.39 14.30
CA GLN A 180 -20.12 2.32 15.02
C GLN A 180 -18.72 1.75 15.26
N ALA A 181 -17.75 2.25 14.50
CA ALA A 181 -16.35 1.90 14.64
C ALA A 181 -15.60 3.02 15.35
N ASP A 182 -15.02 2.68 16.49
CA ASP A 182 -14.26 3.59 17.35
C ASP A 182 -12.86 3.04 17.54
N VAL A 183 -11.86 3.91 17.39
CA VAL A 183 -10.48 3.64 17.81
C VAL A 183 -10.10 4.69 18.85
N VAL A 184 -9.74 4.24 20.05
CA VAL A 184 -9.07 5.05 21.08
C VAL A 184 -7.59 4.75 21.04
N PHE A 185 -6.74 5.74 21.28
CA PHE A 185 -5.29 5.54 21.24
C PHE A 185 -4.53 6.42 22.23
N ASN A 186 -3.33 5.97 22.56
CA ASN A 186 -2.38 6.70 23.38
C ASN A 186 -1.49 7.59 22.50
N THR A 187 -1.59 8.91 22.66
CA THR A 187 -0.79 9.92 21.94
C THR A 187 0.71 9.81 22.20
N ARG A 188 1.11 9.15 23.30
CA ARG A 188 2.52 8.89 23.62
C ARG A 188 3.09 7.67 22.92
N THR A 189 2.34 6.56 22.91
CA THR A 189 2.87 5.25 22.51
C THR A 189 2.33 4.73 21.17
N GLY A 190 1.22 5.29 20.69
CA GLY A 190 0.48 4.77 19.54
C GLY A 190 -0.31 3.49 19.83
N GLU A 191 -0.30 2.98 21.07
CA GLU A 191 -1.14 1.84 21.45
C GLU A 191 -2.62 2.20 21.31
N SER A 192 -3.42 1.28 20.75
CA SER A 192 -4.83 1.50 20.46
C SER A 192 -5.73 0.41 21.03
N ALA A 193 -7.00 0.77 21.27
CA ALA A 193 -8.09 -0.15 21.57
C ALA A 193 -9.33 0.21 20.73
N THR A 194 -10.22 -0.75 20.50
CA THR A 194 -11.29 -0.61 19.50
C THR A 194 -12.67 -1.02 20.01
N SER A 195 -13.71 -0.59 19.29
CA SER A 195 -15.08 -1.12 19.41
C SER A 195 -15.29 -2.38 18.56
N VAL A 196 -16.54 -2.86 18.49
CA VAL A 196 -16.94 -4.13 17.86
C VAL A 196 -17.05 -4.03 16.33
N ASP A 197 -17.53 -2.92 15.78
CA ASP A 197 -17.84 -2.82 14.33
C ASP A 197 -16.64 -2.39 13.46
N ILE A 198 -15.42 -2.52 13.99
CA ILE A 198 -14.20 -2.12 13.32
C ILE A 198 -13.78 -3.17 12.29
N THR A 199 -13.34 -2.73 11.11
CA THR A 199 -12.75 -3.63 10.10
C THR A 199 -11.24 -3.68 10.21
N ASP A 200 -10.60 -2.52 10.30
CA ASP A 200 -9.16 -2.36 10.51
C ASP A 200 -8.88 -0.95 11.08
N HIS A 201 -7.72 -0.76 11.70
CA HIS A 201 -7.31 0.52 12.29
C HIS A 201 -5.80 0.60 12.48
N SER A 202 -5.30 1.82 12.65
CA SER A 202 -3.95 2.03 13.15
C SER A 202 -3.78 3.43 13.75
N ALA A 203 -2.81 3.58 14.65
CA ALA A 203 -2.12 4.83 14.88
C ALA A 203 -0.73 4.70 14.24
N GLU A 204 -0.63 5.10 12.97
CA GLU A 204 0.61 5.00 12.20
C GLU A 204 1.57 6.11 12.62
N ASP A 205 2.83 5.75 12.87
CA ASP A 205 3.89 6.73 13.09
C ASP A 205 4.12 7.54 11.80
N TRP A 206 3.58 8.76 11.73
CA TRP A 206 3.72 9.59 10.54
C TRP A 206 5.13 10.20 10.51
N ASN A 207 5.49 10.88 11.60
CA ASN A 207 6.80 11.45 11.86
C ASN A 207 7.01 11.61 13.38
N ASP A 208 8.13 12.21 13.79
CA ASP A 208 8.46 12.40 15.19
C ASP A 208 7.40 13.17 16.01
N GLU A 209 6.56 13.98 15.34
CA GLU A 209 5.57 14.84 16.00
C GLU A 209 4.12 14.37 15.86
N TYR A 210 3.78 13.54 14.88
CA TYR A 210 2.40 13.18 14.57
C TYR A 210 2.19 11.67 14.44
N TRP A 211 1.07 11.21 14.95
CA TRP A 211 0.43 9.98 14.51
C TRP A 211 -0.53 10.29 13.35
N ARG A 212 -0.59 9.43 12.34
CA ARG A 212 -1.75 9.35 11.46
C ARG A 212 -2.68 8.25 11.98
N VAL A 213 -3.75 8.66 12.62
CA VAL A 213 -4.72 7.73 13.19
C VAL A 213 -5.83 7.50 12.19
N TRP A 214 -6.24 6.25 12.02
CA TRP A 214 -7.32 5.89 11.13
C TRP A 214 -8.10 4.69 11.61
N VAL A 215 -9.36 4.64 11.17
CA VAL A 215 -10.32 3.58 11.44
C VAL A 215 -11.10 3.28 10.17
N THR A 216 -11.46 2.01 10.00
CA THR A 216 -12.35 1.58 8.91
C THR A 216 -13.58 0.84 9.42
N ALA A 217 -14.69 1.05 8.73
CA ALA A 217 -15.97 0.40 9.02
C ALA A 217 -16.63 -0.04 7.71
N ILE A 218 -17.26 -1.21 7.71
CA ILE A 218 -18.07 -1.70 6.60
C ILE A 218 -19.50 -1.19 6.77
N ASN A 219 -20.07 -0.56 5.74
CA ASN A 219 -21.51 -0.31 5.73
C ASN A 219 -22.28 -1.64 5.63
N ASN A 220 -23.45 -1.75 6.25
CA ASN A 220 -24.16 -3.01 6.41
C ASN A 220 -25.39 -3.16 5.49
N SER A 221 -25.55 -2.25 4.51
CA SER A 221 -26.65 -2.24 3.54
C SER A 221 -28.06 -2.23 4.18
N THR A 222 -28.21 -1.69 5.39
CA THR A 222 -29.51 -1.63 6.10
C THR A 222 -30.22 -0.28 5.99
N GLY A 223 -29.76 0.60 5.10
CA GLY A 223 -30.28 1.96 4.90
C GLY A 223 -29.38 3.06 5.46
N ASN A 224 -28.13 2.75 5.82
CA ASN A 224 -27.26 3.77 6.43
C ASN A 224 -26.71 4.72 5.37
N THR A 225 -27.05 6.00 5.46
CA THR A 225 -26.71 7.02 4.45
C THR A 225 -26.01 8.27 5.00
N PRO A 226 -26.15 8.64 6.29
CA PRO A 226 -25.23 9.56 6.94
C PRO A 226 -24.07 8.80 7.58
N ALA A 227 -22.85 9.22 7.25
CA ALA A 227 -21.66 8.90 8.01
C ALA A 227 -21.31 10.10 8.90
N ILE A 228 -21.31 9.89 10.21
CA ILE A 228 -20.89 10.87 11.22
C ILE A 228 -19.43 10.56 11.56
N LEU A 229 -18.57 11.53 11.31
CA LEU A 229 -17.12 11.44 11.46
C LEU A 229 -16.73 12.32 12.64
N ALA A 230 -16.19 11.74 13.71
CA ALA A 230 -15.93 12.49 14.94
C ALA A 230 -14.54 12.25 15.50
N VAL A 231 -13.94 13.34 16.00
CA VAL A 231 -12.68 13.34 16.76
C VAL A 231 -13.00 13.81 18.18
N TYR A 232 -12.76 12.94 19.16
CA TYR A 232 -12.92 13.22 20.58
C TYR A 232 -11.52 13.44 21.18
N PRO A 233 -11.26 14.56 21.87
CA PRO A 233 -9.96 14.80 22.49
C PRO A 233 -9.71 13.94 23.75
N ALA A 234 -10.77 13.53 24.45
CA ALA A 234 -10.67 12.78 25.71
C ALA A 234 -11.85 11.82 25.93
N VAL A 235 -11.58 10.54 26.21
CA VAL A 235 -12.62 9.55 26.59
C VAL A 235 -12.24 8.59 27.74
N LYS A 236 -10.96 8.38 28.04
CA LYS A 236 -10.53 7.45 29.10
C LYS A 236 -9.21 7.85 29.73
N THR A 237 -8.98 7.36 30.94
CA THR A 237 -7.67 7.35 31.64
C THR A 237 -6.92 6.02 31.47
N ALA A 238 -7.49 5.02 30.78
CA ALA A 238 -6.83 3.75 30.43
C ALA A 238 -7.37 3.19 29.09
N LEU A 239 -6.49 2.61 28.26
CA LEU A 239 -6.89 1.88 27.04
C LEU A 239 -7.58 0.55 27.41
N VAL A 240 -8.91 0.51 27.37
CA VAL A 240 -9.68 -0.73 27.64
C VAL A 240 -10.76 -0.95 26.57
N ALA A 241 -10.88 -2.21 26.14
CA ALA A 241 -11.69 -2.66 25.00
C ALA A 241 -13.21 -2.77 25.24
N SER A 242 -13.76 -2.05 26.23
CA SER A 242 -15.21 -2.00 26.46
C SER A 242 -15.63 -0.68 27.10
N GLY A 243 -16.72 -0.09 26.61
CA GLY A 243 -17.38 1.11 27.15
C GLY A 243 -16.49 2.35 27.20
N TYR A 244 -16.60 3.25 26.23
CA TYR A 244 -15.96 4.56 26.31
C TYR A 244 -16.70 5.44 27.32
N GLU A 245 -15.97 6.08 28.22
CA GLU A 245 -16.53 6.94 29.25
C GLU A 245 -16.33 8.40 28.85
N GLN A 246 -16.99 9.30 29.56
CA GLN A 246 -17.03 10.74 29.26
C GLN A 246 -16.64 11.59 30.49
N ASP A 247 -16.13 10.96 31.55
CA ASP A 247 -15.74 11.59 32.82
C ASP A 247 -14.26 12.02 32.83
N VAL A 248 -13.70 12.30 31.66
CA VAL A 248 -12.30 12.70 31.47
C VAL A 248 -12.27 13.94 30.58
N THR A 249 -11.40 14.89 30.92
CA THR A 249 -11.19 16.13 30.16
C THR A 249 -9.77 16.15 29.60
N GLY A 250 -9.51 17.05 28.66
CA GLY A 250 -8.18 17.26 28.11
C GLY A 250 -8.21 17.76 26.67
N SER A 251 -7.05 18.19 26.19
CA SER A 251 -6.92 18.78 24.87
C SER A 251 -5.97 17.99 23.99
N ILE A 252 -6.24 17.88 22.69
CA ILE A 252 -5.29 17.36 21.68
C ILE A 252 -5.02 18.42 20.61
N VAL A 253 -3.94 18.21 19.83
CA VAL A 253 -3.72 18.94 18.58
C VAL A 253 -4.02 18.02 17.40
N ALA A 254 -4.89 18.45 16.50
CA ALA A 254 -5.38 17.67 15.37
C ALA A 254 -5.26 18.43 14.05
N TRP A 255 -5.09 17.69 12.95
CA TRP A 255 -5.03 18.24 11.60
C TRP A 255 -5.48 17.21 10.55
N GLY A 256 -5.80 17.68 9.34
CA GLY A 256 -5.93 16.86 8.14
C GLY A 256 -6.96 15.72 8.23
N ALA A 257 -8.22 16.04 8.53
CA ALA A 257 -9.30 15.05 8.52
C ALA A 257 -9.61 14.54 7.11
N GLN A 258 -9.60 13.22 6.92
CA GLN A 258 -9.86 12.60 5.62
C GLN A 258 -10.81 11.42 5.73
N PHE A 259 -11.95 11.51 5.03
CA PHE A 259 -12.87 10.39 4.86
C PHE A 259 -12.95 9.96 3.40
N GLU A 260 -12.48 8.73 3.16
CA GLU A 260 -12.43 8.07 1.86
C GLU A 260 -13.47 6.95 1.82
N GLN A 261 -14.43 7.05 0.91
CA GLN A 261 -15.47 6.03 0.76
C GLN A 261 -15.00 4.89 -0.13
N ILE A 262 -15.47 3.67 0.13
CA ILE A 262 -15.10 2.46 -0.63
C ILE A 262 -13.57 2.28 -0.61
N MET A 263 -12.91 2.53 0.51
CA MET A 263 -11.47 2.44 0.71
C MET A 263 -11.18 1.78 2.07
N PRO A 264 -10.44 0.65 2.13
CA PRO A 264 -10.19 -0.09 3.37
C PRO A 264 -8.90 0.30 4.09
N PHE A 265 -8.27 1.40 3.72
CA PHE A 265 -7.06 1.96 4.33
C PHE A 265 -6.92 3.42 3.90
N PRO A 266 -6.22 4.27 4.65
CA PRO A 266 -5.99 5.64 4.20
C PRO A 266 -5.07 5.68 2.97
N THR A 267 -5.36 6.55 2.00
CA THR A 267 -4.37 6.94 0.97
C THR A 267 -3.71 8.25 1.36
N SER A 268 -2.78 8.75 0.54
CA SER A 268 -2.15 10.06 0.73
C SER A 268 -3.17 11.15 1.00
N TYR A 269 -2.82 12.10 1.86
CA TYR A 269 -3.74 13.14 2.28
C TYR A 269 -4.19 14.02 1.10
N ILE A 270 -5.48 14.30 1.04
CA ILE A 270 -6.14 15.09 0.01
C ILE A 270 -6.78 16.30 0.72
N PRO A 271 -6.15 17.48 0.64
CA PRO A 271 -6.65 18.68 1.29
C PRO A 271 -7.95 19.14 0.63
N THR A 272 -8.87 19.64 1.45
CA THR A 272 -10.19 20.09 1.02
C THR A 272 -10.58 21.36 1.76
N THR A 273 -11.22 22.28 1.03
CA THR A 273 -11.80 23.50 1.60
C THR A 273 -13.32 23.43 1.52
N THR A 274 -13.93 23.97 0.47
CA THR A 274 -15.38 24.08 0.32
C THR A 274 -16.03 22.93 -0.46
N THR A 275 -15.23 22.14 -1.18
CA THR A 275 -15.71 20.99 -1.95
C THR A 275 -14.78 19.80 -1.78
N ALA A 276 -15.33 18.59 -1.91
CA ALA A 276 -14.55 17.38 -2.02
C ALA A 276 -13.58 17.48 -3.21
N VAL A 277 -12.36 16.98 -3.02
CA VAL A 277 -11.31 16.97 -4.04
C VAL A 277 -10.96 15.52 -4.36
N THR A 278 -10.74 15.23 -5.63
CA THR A 278 -10.31 13.90 -6.11
C THR A 278 -8.84 13.93 -6.48
N ARG A 279 -8.06 13.00 -5.92
CA ARG A 279 -6.72 12.65 -6.39
C ARG A 279 -6.86 11.59 -7.50
N SER A 280 -6.28 11.86 -8.66
CA SER A 280 -6.24 10.91 -9.78
C SER A 280 -5.32 9.72 -9.49
N TYR A 281 -5.57 8.59 -10.15
CA TYR A 281 -4.71 7.42 -10.03
C TYR A 281 -3.35 7.65 -10.70
N ASP A 282 -2.32 7.01 -10.16
CA ASP A 282 -0.99 6.98 -10.74
C ASP A 282 -0.92 5.98 -11.91
N ARG A 283 -0.16 6.30 -12.96
CA ARG A 283 0.08 5.38 -14.08
C ARG A 283 1.53 5.44 -14.51
N LEU A 284 2.30 4.39 -14.19
CA LEU A 284 3.66 4.18 -14.66
C LEU A 284 3.70 3.06 -15.72
N GLN A 285 4.39 3.32 -16.82
CA GLN A 285 4.57 2.34 -17.90
C GLN A 285 5.93 2.52 -18.61
N ILE A 286 6.47 1.40 -19.11
CA ILE A 286 7.62 1.35 -20.03
C ILE A 286 7.23 0.55 -21.27
N SER A 287 7.94 0.75 -22.39
CA SER A 287 7.81 -0.15 -23.53
C SER A 287 8.23 -1.56 -23.12
N SER A 288 7.56 -2.58 -23.63
CA SER A 288 8.02 -3.97 -23.52
C SER A 288 9.00 -4.37 -24.62
N GLU A 289 9.05 -3.61 -25.72
CA GLU A 289 9.99 -3.85 -26.81
C GLU A 289 11.44 -3.81 -26.26
N ASN A 290 12.18 -4.90 -26.42
CA ASN A 290 13.54 -5.09 -25.89
C ASN A 290 13.69 -5.01 -24.35
N ASN A 291 12.58 -4.84 -23.62
CA ASN A 291 12.54 -4.79 -22.16
C ASN A 291 11.93 -6.05 -21.54
N CYS A 292 11.27 -6.89 -22.34
CA CYS A 292 10.65 -8.12 -21.89
C CYS A 292 10.95 -9.28 -22.85
N PRO A 293 11.43 -10.43 -22.36
CA PRO A 293 11.60 -11.62 -23.19
C PRO A 293 10.29 -12.08 -23.81
N ALA A 294 10.40 -12.85 -24.89
CA ALA A 294 9.25 -13.49 -25.50
C ALA A 294 8.58 -14.45 -24.49
N LYS A 295 7.29 -14.73 -24.70
CA LYS A 295 6.49 -15.50 -23.74
C LYS A 295 7.00 -16.94 -23.54
N SER A 296 7.59 -17.51 -24.59
CA SER A 296 8.19 -18.85 -24.65
C SER A 296 9.64 -18.89 -24.14
N GLU A 297 10.27 -17.75 -23.91
CA GLU A 297 11.63 -17.67 -23.40
C GLU A 297 11.65 -17.73 -21.87
N ALA A 298 12.79 -18.17 -21.35
CA ALA A 298 13.08 -18.09 -19.93
C ALA A 298 13.13 -16.62 -19.50
N GLN A 299 12.55 -16.31 -18.35
CA GLN A 299 12.50 -14.94 -17.86
C GLN A 299 12.31 -14.89 -16.35
N THR A 300 12.85 -13.85 -15.73
CA THR A 300 12.67 -13.58 -14.30
C THR A 300 12.18 -12.16 -14.10
N PHE A 301 11.11 -12.00 -13.31
CA PHE A 301 10.65 -10.70 -12.80
C PHE A 301 11.03 -10.58 -11.34
N ALA A 302 11.57 -9.44 -10.94
CA ALA A 302 11.86 -9.15 -9.55
C ALA A 302 11.34 -7.76 -9.18
N ILE A 303 10.61 -7.66 -8.07
CA ILE A 303 10.05 -6.41 -7.58
C ILE A 303 10.00 -6.42 -6.06
N THR A 304 10.37 -5.32 -5.44
CA THR A 304 10.16 -5.10 -4.02
C THR A 304 8.85 -4.32 -3.87
N LEU A 305 7.94 -4.79 -3.02
CA LEU A 305 6.68 -4.10 -2.81
C LEU A 305 6.21 -4.16 -1.36
N LYS A 306 5.40 -3.17 -0.99
CA LYS A 306 4.61 -3.09 0.24
C LYS A 306 3.25 -2.51 -0.13
N ALA A 307 2.16 -3.26 0.02
CA ALA A 307 0.81 -2.70 -0.16
C ALA A 307 0.33 -2.06 1.15
N PHE A 308 -0.49 -1.02 1.06
CA PHE A 308 -1.15 -0.43 2.25
C PHE A 308 -2.13 -1.41 2.90
N GLY A 309 -2.79 -2.20 2.07
CA GLY A 309 -3.75 -3.20 2.47
C GLY A 309 -4.37 -3.82 1.24
N GLN A 310 -5.28 -4.76 1.50
CA GLN A 310 -6.06 -5.41 0.46
C GLN A 310 -7.35 -4.62 0.22
N ASP A 311 -7.64 -4.34 -1.05
CA ASP A 311 -8.89 -3.74 -1.47
C ASP A 311 -10.01 -4.79 -1.49
N SER A 312 -11.18 -4.49 -0.92
CA SER A 312 -12.31 -5.43 -0.85
C SER A 312 -13.10 -5.50 -2.15
N VAL A 313 -12.92 -4.55 -3.06
CA VAL A 313 -13.74 -4.36 -4.27
C VAL A 313 -12.92 -4.61 -5.53
N PHE A 314 -11.74 -3.99 -5.63
CA PHE A 314 -10.92 -4.02 -6.83
C PHE A 314 -9.68 -4.88 -6.64
N HIS A 315 -9.24 -5.53 -7.70
CA HIS A 315 -7.92 -6.13 -7.67
C HIS A 315 -6.85 -5.04 -7.63
N GLN A 316 -5.70 -5.34 -7.04
CA GLN A 316 -4.53 -4.46 -7.07
C GLN A 316 -3.46 -5.13 -7.93
N VAL A 317 -2.82 -4.37 -8.83
CA VAL A 317 -1.92 -4.91 -9.85
C VAL A 317 -0.55 -4.25 -9.78
N PRO A 318 0.38 -4.78 -8.97
CA PRO A 318 1.76 -4.29 -8.93
C PRO A 318 2.50 -4.38 -10.28
N LEU A 319 2.21 -5.41 -11.09
CA LEU A 319 2.89 -5.63 -12.37
C LEU A 319 1.94 -6.27 -13.39
N LEU A 320 1.90 -5.70 -14.59
CA LEU A 320 1.24 -6.30 -15.75
C LEU A 320 2.06 -6.11 -17.01
N VAL A 321 2.24 -7.18 -17.79
CA VAL A 321 2.79 -7.11 -19.14
C VAL A 321 1.67 -7.32 -20.17
N LYS A 322 1.36 -6.29 -21.00
CA LYS A 322 0.31 -6.26 -22.05
C LYS A 322 0.85 -6.64 -23.44
N PRO A 323 0.02 -6.95 -24.47
CA PRO A 323 -1.43 -6.81 -24.57
C PRO A 323 -2.24 -8.05 -24.19
N ASN A 324 -1.73 -9.29 -24.22
CA ASN A 324 -2.50 -10.48 -23.84
C ASN A 324 -1.60 -11.60 -23.30
N GLY A 325 -2.15 -12.45 -22.43
CA GLY A 325 -1.44 -13.50 -21.69
C GLY A 325 -1.04 -12.99 -20.32
N TYR A 326 -1.74 -13.44 -19.27
CA TYR A 326 -1.48 -13.05 -17.88
C TYR A 326 0.00 -13.26 -17.57
N ARG A 327 0.81 -12.20 -17.57
CA ARG A 327 2.05 -12.07 -16.81
C ARG A 327 1.76 -10.96 -15.83
N LEU A 328 1.12 -11.36 -14.75
CA LEU A 328 0.35 -10.48 -13.90
C LEU A 328 0.64 -10.82 -12.46
N LEU A 329 1.32 -9.92 -11.76
CA LEU A 329 1.33 -9.93 -10.30
C LEU A 329 0.07 -9.19 -9.85
N ARG A 330 -0.77 -9.86 -9.07
CA ARG A 330 -2.06 -9.34 -8.62
C ARG A 330 -2.27 -9.69 -7.15
N LEU A 331 -2.69 -8.69 -6.38
CA LEU A 331 -3.36 -8.89 -5.10
C LEU A 331 -4.87 -8.94 -5.38
N ASN A 332 -5.49 -10.09 -5.10
CA ASN A 332 -6.92 -10.28 -5.31
C ASN A 332 -7.73 -9.41 -4.35
N ASN A 333 -9.00 -9.16 -4.69
CA ASN A 333 -9.90 -8.46 -3.78
C ASN A 333 -10.47 -9.43 -2.73
N GLY A 334 -10.89 -8.93 -1.57
CA GLY A 334 -11.56 -9.73 -0.53
C GLY A 334 -10.68 -10.05 0.68
N THR A 335 -10.75 -11.28 1.22
CA THR A 335 -10.03 -11.68 2.45
C THR A 335 -9.07 -12.86 2.18
N GLY A 336 -7.96 -12.91 2.91
CA GLY A 336 -7.01 -14.05 2.92
C GLY A 336 -5.67 -13.83 2.20
N GLU A 337 -4.97 -14.93 1.97
CA GLU A 337 -3.71 -15.03 1.23
C GLU A 337 -3.91 -14.76 -0.27
N ASN A 338 -3.59 -13.54 -0.74
CA ASN A 338 -4.15 -13.05 -2.02
C ASN A 338 -3.16 -12.46 -3.03
N LEU A 339 -1.86 -12.40 -2.73
CA LEU A 339 -0.86 -12.02 -3.74
C LEU A 339 -0.49 -13.23 -4.60
N ASN A 340 -0.68 -13.10 -5.91
CA ASN A 340 -0.50 -14.19 -6.87
C ASN A 340 0.17 -13.67 -8.13
N PHE A 341 1.05 -14.47 -8.72
CA PHE A 341 1.47 -14.28 -10.11
C PHE A 341 0.72 -15.25 -11.02
N TYR A 342 0.03 -14.73 -12.02
CA TYR A 342 -0.70 -15.53 -12.99
C TYR A 342 0.08 -15.65 -14.30
N LYS A 343 0.21 -16.88 -14.80
CA LYS A 343 0.58 -17.26 -16.19
C LYS A 343 -0.02 -18.63 -16.55
N SER A 344 -1.24 -18.62 -17.10
CA SER A 344 -2.10 -19.80 -17.35
C SER A 344 -2.45 -20.67 -16.12
N ALA A 345 -1.68 -20.56 -15.04
CA ALA A 345 -1.91 -21.03 -13.68
C ALA A 345 -1.49 -19.93 -12.68
N ALA A 346 -1.79 -20.12 -11.40
CA ALA A 346 -1.42 -19.20 -10.33
C ALA A 346 -0.21 -19.71 -9.54
N LEU A 347 0.74 -18.83 -9.27
CA LEU A 347 1.81 -18.97 -8.29
C LEU A 347 1.46 -18.13 -7.07
N GLN A 348 1.40 -18.73 -5.89
CA GLN A 348 0.82 -18.10 -4.70
C GLN A 348 1.91 -17.57 -3.77
N PHE A 349 1.82 -16.28 -3.42
CA PHE A 349 2.68 -15.63 -2.43
C PHE A 349 1.99 -15.38 -1.08
N GLY A 350 0.67 -15.46 -1.06
CA GLY A 350 -0.16 -15.29 0.13
C GLY A 350 -0.25 -13.86 0.65
N ASP A 351 -0.16 -13.67 1.96
CA ASP A 351 -0.45 -12.43 2.69
C ASP A 351 0.78 -11.55 2.99
N ARG A 352 1.95 -11.93 2.47
CA ARG A 352 3.26 -11.30 2.73
C ARG A 352 3.38 -9.85 2.25
N TYR A 353 2.38 -9.32 1.56
CA TYR A 353 2.39 -8.03 0.86
C TYR A 353 2.34 -6.81 1.78
N LYS A 354 1.95 -6.96 3.05
CA LYS A 354 1.82 -5.83 4.01
C LYS A 354 3.18 -5.30 4.50
N GLN A 355 4.25 -6.03 4.24
CA GLN A 355 5.61 -5.65 4.58
C GLN A 355 6.41 -5.43 3.29
N LEU A 356 7.42 -4.56 3.37
CA LEU A 356 8.33 -4.35 2.25
C LEU A 356 9.16 -5.61 2.04
N ARG A 357 8.85 -6.35 0.97
CA ARG A 357 9.40 -7.69 0.70
C ARG A 357 9.82 -7.79 -0.76
N ARG A 358 10.87 -8.57 -1.02
CA ARG A 358 11.40 -8.83 -2.36
C ARG A 358 10.67 -10.03 -2.96
N TYR A 359 10.00 -9.85 -4.08
CA TYR A 359 9.32 -10.91 -4.83
C TYR A 359 10.09 -11.23 -6.10
N VAL A 360 10.42 -12.50 -6.31
CA VAL A 360 11.07 -12.98 -7.52
C VAL A 360 10.21 -14.07 -8.16
N ILE A 361 9.89 -13.92 -9.44
CA ILE A 361 9.16 -14.88 -10.25
C ILE A 361 10.10 -15.38 -11.35
N ALA A 362 10.63 -16.59 -11.20
CA ALA A 362 11.47 -17.24 -12.19
C ALA A 362 10.62 -18.18 -13.05
N MET A 363 10.80 -18.12 -14.37
CA MET A 363 10.07 -18.99 -15.31
C MET A 363 11.03 -19.62 -16.31
N ALA A 364 10.94 -20.95 -16.42
CA ALA A 364 11.62 -21.72 -17.46
C ALA A 364 11.09 -21.39 -18.86
N ALA A 365 11.91 -21.67 -19.87
CA ALA A 365 11.49 -21.59 -21.27
C ALA A 365 10.38 -22.62 -21.58
N SER A 366 9.45 -22.24 -22.46
CA SER A 366 8.34 -23.05 -22.95
C SER A 366 8.37 -23.12 -24.49
N PRO A 367 9.40 -23.76 -25.09
CA PRO A 367 9.50 -23.87 -26.53
C PRO A 367 8.34 -24.71 -27.08
N GLY A 368 7.62 -24.19 -28.07
CA GLY A 368 6.49 -24.92 -28.68
C GLY A 368 5.32 -25.18 -27.73
N ASN A 369 5.11 -24.31 -26.73
CA ASN A 369 4.02 -24.39 -25.74
C ASN A 369 4.10 -25.63 -24.83
N THR A 370 5.29 -26.17 -24.60
CA THR A 370 5.48 -27.27 -23.65
C THR A 370 5.29 -26.80 -22.22
N PRO A 371 4.82 -27.67 -21.30
CA PRO A 371 4.80 -27.36 -19.88
C PRO A 371 6.17 -26.88 -19.39
N PHE A 372 6.17 -25.84 -18.56
CA PHE A 372 7.36 -25.21 -17.99
C PHE A 372 7.13 -24.95 -16.50
N LEU A 373 8.23 -24.85 -15.74
CA LEU A 373 8.19 -24.55 -14.32
C LEU A 373 8.16 -23.03 -14.11
N MET A 374 7.33 -22.59 -13.17
CA MET A 374 7.37 -21.26 -12.60
C MET A 374 7.60 -21.39 -11.10
N SER A 375 8.57 -20.64 -10.59
CA SER A 375 8.98 -20.66 -9.17
C SER A 375 8.90 -19.25 -8.59
N GLY A 376 8.33 -19.15 -7.39
CA GLY A 376 8.09 -17.89 -6.70
C GLY A 376 8.87 -17.83 -5.41
N TYR A 377 9.60 -16.74 -5.23
CA TYR A 377 10.44 -16.53 -4.05
C TYR A 377 10.05 -15.24 -3.34
N VAL A 378 10.17 -15.26 -2.01
CA VAL A 378 10.09 -14.06 -1.17
C VAL A 378 11.36 -13.98 -0.34
N ASP A 379 12.06 -12.86 -0.44
CA ASP A 379 13.32 -12.58 0.24
C ASP A 379 14.36 -13.70 0.08
N GLY A 380 14.47 -14.25 -1.13
CA GLY A 380 15.44 -15.30 -1.45
C GLY A 380 14.98 -16.73 -1.15
N GLU A 381 13.82 -16.90 -0.50
CA GLU A 381 13.29 -18.22 -0.11
C GLU A 381 12.15 -18.65 -1.03
N LEU A 382 12.16 -19.92 -1.46
CA LEU A 382 11.11 -20.48 -2.31
C LEU A 382 9.79 -20.54 -1.51
N VAL A 383 8.74 -19.95 -2.06
CA VAL A 383 7.40 -19.94 -1.46
C VAL A 383 6.46 -20.90 -2.18
N ASP A 384 6.48 -20.90 -3.51
CA ASP A 384 5.61 -21.76 -4.32
C ASP A 384 6.28 -22.11 -5.65
N SER A 385 5.81 -23.18 -6.29
CA SER A 385 6.21 -23.56 -7.63
C SER A 385 5.09 -24.28 -8.34
N VAL A 386 4.87 -23.98 -9.61
CA VAL A 386 3.79 -24.55 -10.42
C VAL A 386 4.29 -24.91 -11.81
N THR A 387 3.91 -26.08 -12.30
CA THR A 387 4.12 -26.45 -13.70
C THR A 387 2.88 -26.08 -14.50
N THR A 388 3.06 -25.33 -15.57
CA THR A 388 1.96 -24.84 -16.41
C THR A 388 2.37 -24.85 -17.88
N ALA A 389 1.41 -24.88 -18.80
CA ALA A 389 1.67 -24.78 -20.23
C ALA A 389 1.12 -23.46 -20.77
N TYR A 390 1.76 -22.94 -21.81
CA TYR A 390 1.31 -21.73 -22.46
C TYR A 390 0.07 -22.00 -23.33
N THR A 391 -0.98 -21.20 -23.14
CA THR A 391 -2.24 -21.28 -23.89
C THR A 391 -2.70 -19.90 -24.34
N ASP A 392 -1.95 -19.24 -25.23
CA ASP A 392 -2.43 -18.01 -25.86
C ASP A 392 -1.89 -17.84 -27.30
N PRO A 393 -2.77 -17.74 -28.32
CA PRO A 393 -2.34 -17.65 -29.71
C PRO A 393 -1.88 -16.25 -30.17
N VAL A 394 -1.92 -15.20 -29.34
CA VAL A 394 -1.64 -13.83 -29.80
C VAL A 394 -0.23 -13.35 -29.41
N GLU A 395 0.61 -13.10 -30.41
CA GLU A 395 1.87 -12.35 -30.28
C GLU A 395 1.60 -10.84 -30.16
N GLY A 396 2.42 -10.18 -29.36
CA GLY A 396 2.37 -8.74 -29.10
C GLY A 396 2.87 -8.50 -27.69
N VAL A 397 3.71 -7.48 -27.51
CA VAL A 397 3.99 -6.90 -26.19
C VAL A 397 4.16 -5.40 -26.44
N ASP A 398 3.22 -4.57 -25.99
CA ASP A 398 3.30 -3.12 -26.25
C ASP A 398 3.78 -2.34 -25.03
N LEU A 399 3.37 -2.74 -23.82
CA LEU A 399 3.67 -2.01 -22.59
C LEU A 399 3.82 -2.94 -21.38
N ILE A 400 4.76 -2.60 -20.50
CA ILE A 400 4.82 -3.08 -19.12
C ILE A 400 4.22 -1.98 -18.24
N HIS A 401 3.18 -2.30 -17.50
CA HIS A 401 2.59 -1.45 -16.48
C HIS A 401 3.15 -1.82 -15.10
N ILE A 402 3.54 -0.81 -14.35
CA ILE A 402 4.04 -0.94 -12.98
C ILE A 402 3.04 -0.21 -12.08
N GLY A 403 2.36 -0.97 -11.21
CA GLY A 403 1.33 -0.48 -10.31
C GLY A 403 -0.10 -0.40 -10.86
N SER A 404 -0.37 -0.75 -12.12
CA SER A 404 -1.75 -0.75 -12.63
C SER A 404 -2.00 -1.73 -13.78
N SER A 405 -3.27 -2.02 -14.05
CA SER A 405 -3.71 -2.63 -15.32
C SER A 405 -4.45 -1.65 -16.25
N GLY A 406 -4.65 -0.41 -15.79
CA GLY A 406 -5.53 0.59 -16.40
C GLY A 406 -6.20 1.43 -15.31
N SER A 407 -7.44 1.87 -15.55
CA SER A 407 -8.19 2.75 -14.64
C SER A 407 -9.02 2.03 -13.57
N VAL A 408 -9.00 0.69 -13.53
CA VAL A 408 -9.85 -0.12 -12.63
C VAL A 408 -9.04 -0.85 -11.56
N ASN A 409 -8.04 -1.65 -11.97
CA ASN A 409 -7.20 -2.39 -11.02
C ASN A 409 -5.86 -1.66 -10.89
N GLN A 410 -5.74 -0.84 -9.85
CA GLN A 410 -4.53 -0.09 -9.49
C GLN A 410 -4.01 -0.58 -8.15
N PHE A 411 -2.69 -0.57 -8.00
CA PHE A 411 -2.01 -0.85 -6.75
C PHE A 411 -2.08 0.36 -5.81
N ASN A 412 -2.04 0.10 -4.49
CA ASN A 412 -1.91 1.11 -3.45
C ASN A 412 -0.78 0.69 -2.52
N GLY A 413 0.33 1.43 -2.56
CA GLY A 413 1.51 1.16 -1.76
C GLY A 413 2.80 1.55 -2.46
N HIS A 414 3.89 0.95 -2.01
CA HIS A 414 5.24 1.24 -2.47
C HIS A 414 5.78 0.14 -3.36
N LEU A 415 6.50 0.55 -4.40
CA LEU A 415 7.22 -0.31 -5.34
C LEU A 415 8.68 0.15 -5.42
N SER A 416 9.61 -0.77 -5.32
CA SER A 416 11.04 -0.50 -5.48
C SER A 416 11.77 -1.64 -6.19
N ASP A 417 12.96 -1.34 -6.71
CA ASP A 417 13.90 -2.31 -7.27
C ASP A 417 13.29 -3.21 -8.38
N PHE A 418 12.50 -2.64 -9.29
CA PHE A 418 11.86 -3.41 -10.36
C PHE A 418 12.88 -3.85 -11.42
N ARG A 419 12.98 -5.16 -11.65
CA ARG A 419 13.90 -5.76 -12.62
C ARG A 419 13.27 -6.85 -13.47
N ILE A 420 13.76 -6.97 -14.70
CA ILE A 420 13.42 -8.05 -15.63
C ILE A 420 14.72 -8.66 -16.15
N TYR A 421 14.79 -9.99 -16.22
CA TYR A 421 15.93 -10.74 -16.75
C TYR A 421 15.49 -11.73 -17.83
N ALA A 422 16.41 -12.04 -18.75
CA ALA A 422 16.21 -12.98 -19.87
C ALA A 422 16.63 -14.43 -19.55
N PHE A 423 16.60 -14.81 -18.28
CA PHE A 423 16.93 -16.14 -17.81
C PHE A 423 15.98 -16.58 -16.70
N GLU A 424 15.92 -17.88 -16.44
CA GLU A 424 15.26 -18.47 -15.29
C GLU A 424 16.25 -18.46 -14.12
N ALA A 425 16.01 -17.64 -13.10
CA ALA A 425 16.90 -17.57 -11.96
C ALA A 425 16.88 -18.88 -11.15
N ALA A 426 18.06 -19.47 -10.96
CA ALA A 426 18.22 -20.61 -10.07
C ALA A 426 18.12 -20.17 -8.60
N PRO A 427 17.75 -21.06 -7.66
CA PRO A 427 17.61 -20.71 -6.24
C PRO A 427 18.83 -19.99 -5.64
N GLU A 428 20.04 -20.37 -6.04
CA GLU A 428 21.29 -19.74 -5.63
C GLU A 428 21.47 -18.31 -6.20
N GLU A 429 20.87 -18.01 -7.35
CA GLU A 429 20.92 -16.70 -7.99
C GLU A 429 19.87 -15.76 -7.40
N VAL A 430 18.70 -16.27 -7.01
CA VAL A 430 17.59 -15.47 -6.47
C VAL A 430 17.99 -14.66 -5.24
N ARG A 431 18.91 -15.17 -4.40
CA ARG A 431 19.44 -14.43 -3.24
C ARG A 431 20.28 -13.20 -3.61
N MET A 432 20.71 -13.10 -4.87
CA MET A 432 21.49 -11.98 -5.41
C MET A 432 20.63 -11.00 -6.22
N LEU A 433 19.34 -11.32 -6.47
CA LEU A 433 18.39 -10.53 -7.26
C LEU A 433 17.41 -9.78 -6.37
#